data_AF-A0A1R1S7Z5-F1
#
_entry.id   AF-A0A1R1S7Z5-F1
#
_cell.length_a   1.000
_cell.length_b   1.000
_cell.length_c   1.000
_cell.angle_alpha   90.00
_cell.angle_beta   90.00
_cell.angle_gamma   90.00
#
_symmetry.space_group_name_H-M   'P 1'
#
loop_
_entity.id
_entity.type
_entity.pdbx_description
1 polymer ?
#
loop_
_entity_poly.entity_id
_entity_poly.type
_entity_poly.pdbx_seq_one_letter_code
_entity_poly.pdbx_strand_id
1 'polypeptide(L)'
;MFALSHDPQYVTLARSDYEWLLACYWSPLTGMRDVAANLITEWGHDPADHPELLDDMEIELSGALIDTAADLMRDRGLPDLRVAPAA
;
A
#
# COMPACT_ATOMS: atom_id res chain seq x y z
N MET A 1 13.36 12.79 1.28
CA MET A 1 13.80 11.91 2.38
C MET A 1 12.84 12.18 3.53
N PHE A 2 12.07 11.18 3.96
CA PHE A 2 11.05 11.35 5.01
C PHE A 2 11.70 11.57 6.37
N ALA A 3 11.06 12.37 7.22
CA ALA A 3 11.53 12.61 8.57
C ALA A 3 11.04 11.48 9.48
N LEU A 4 11.84 10.41 9.58
CA LEU A 4 11.55 9.28 10.44
C LEU A 4 12.05 9.55 11.86
N SER A 5 11.20 9.31 12.85
CA SER A 5 11.62 9.25 14.25
C SER A 5 11.94 7.80 14.62
N HIS A 6 13.09 7.58 15.24
CA HIS A 6 13.58 6.24 15.55
C HIS A 6 13.49 5.97 17.05
N ASP A 7 12.66 5.00 17.43
CA ASP A 7 12.69 4.32 18.72
C ASP A 7 13.38 2.95 18.54
N PRO A 8 14.03 2.38 19.57
CA PRO A 8 14.60 1.03 19.48
C PRO A 8 13.60 -0.06 19.07
N GLN A 9 12.30 0.15 19.29
CA GLN A 9 11.24 -0.83 19.02
C GLN A 9 10.44 -0.54 17.74
N TYR A 10 10.38 0.71 17.29
CA TYR A 10 9.59 1.11 16.12
C TYR A 10 10.14 2.36 15.45
N VAL A 11 9.82 2.54 14.18
CA VAL A 11 10.05 3.78 13.43
C VAL A 11 8.73 4.49 13.28
N THR A 12 8.69 5.80 13.55
CA THR A 12 7.48 6.61 13.36
C THR A 12 7.60 7.46 12.10
N LEU A 13 6.65 7.30 11.19
CA LEU A 13 6.43 8.16 10.03
C LEU A 13 5.52 9.33 10.41
N ALA A 14 5.91 10.55 10.04
CA ALA A 14 5.06 11.71 10.23
C ALA A 14 3.72 11.54 9.49
N ARG A 15 2.62 11.97 10.11
CA ARG A 15 1.29 11.80 9.52
C ARG A 15 1.15 12.46 8.15
N SER A 16 1.75 13.64 7.97
CA SER A 16 1.79 14.34 6.68
C SER A 16 2.54 13.57 5.60
N ASP A 17 3.62 12.87 5.96
CA ASP A 17 4.40 12.06 5.04
C ASP A 17 3.65 10.77 4.68
N TYR A 18 2.92 10.18 5.62
CA TYR A 18 2.00 9.08 5.37
C TYR A 18 0.87 9.49 4.41
N GLU A 19 0.25 10.65 4.63
CA GLU A 19 -0.81 11.17 3.75
C GLU A 19 -0.27 11.55 2.36
N TRP A 20 0.95 12.06 2.28
CA TRP A 20 1.62 12.30 1.01
C TRP A 20 1.99 11.01 0.28
N LEU A 21 2.52 10.01 0.99
CA LEU A 21 2.73 8.67 0.43
C LEU A 21 1.42 8.06 -0.05
N LEU A 22 0.34 8.26 0.68
CA LEU A 22 -0.99 7.82 0.26
C LEU A 22 -1.45 8.52 -1.02
N ALA A 23 -1.25 9.83 -1.10
CA ALA A 23 -1.64 10.61 -2.27
C ALA A 23 -0.73 10.38 -3.50
N CYS A 24 0.55 10.09 -3.30
CA CYS A 24 1.55 10.02 -4.37
C CYS A 24 1.91 8.60 -4.81
N TYR A 25 1.81 7.61 -3.92
CA TYR A 25 2.21 6.22 -4.16
C TYR A 25 1.09 5.21 -3.87
N TRP A 26 0.12 5.54 -3.02
CA TRP A 26 -1.12 4.74 -2.84
C TRP A 26 -2.35 5.32 -3.57
N SER A 27 -2.14 6.33 -4.40
CA SER A 27 -3.04 6.68 -5.51
C SER A 27 -2.91 5.61 -6.61
N PRO A 28 -3.88 5.44 -7.54
CA PRO A 28 -3.95 4.44 -8.62
C PRO A 28 -2.77 4.27 -9.61
N LEU A 29 -1.54 4.37 -9.13
CA LEU A 29 -0.34 4.59 -9.91
C LEU A 29 0.81 3.81 -9.28
N THR A 30 0.75 2.49 -9.43
CA THR A 30 1.79 1.72 -10.14
C THR A 30 1.35 0.27 -10.30
N GLY A 31 0.84 -0.08 -11.48
CA GLY A 31 0.65 -1.46 -11.94
C GLY A 31 -0.41 -2.31 -11.24
N MET A 32 -0.95 -1.92 -10.07
CA MET A 32 -1.96 -2.71 -9.36
C MET A 32 -3.28 -2.77 -10.13
N ARG A 33 -3.68 -1.68 -10.79
CA ARG A 33 -4.79 -1.71 -11.75
C ARG A 33 -4.57 -2.72 -12.88
N ASP A 34 -3.36 -2.78 -13.43
CA ASP A 34 -3.03 -3.70 -14.51
C ASP A 34 -2.99 -5.16 -14.00
N VAL A 35 -2.49 -5.39 -12.78
CA VAL A 35 -2.55 -6.70 -12.12
C VAL A 35 -4.00 -7.10 -11.88
N ALA A 36 -4.86 -6.20 -11.38
CA ALA A 36 -6.28 -6.44 -11.22
C ALA A 36 -6.96 -6.78 -12.55
N ALA A 37 -6.69 -6.01 -13.60
CA ALA A 37 -7.23 -6.26 -14.94
C ALA A 37 -6.79 -7.61 -15.51
N ASN A 38 -5.54 -8.00 -15.30
CA ASN A 38 -5.04 -9.31 -15.69
C ASN A 38 -5.74 -10.42 -14.89
N LEU A 39 -5.93 -10.28 -13.58
CA LEU A 39 -6.64 -11.28 -12.77
C LEU A 39 -8.10 -11.46 -13.21
N ILE A 40 -8.81 -10.36 -13.49
CA ILE A 40 -10.18 -10.39 -14.02
C ILE A 40 -10.22 -11.13 -15.37
N THR A 41 -9.23 -10.86 -16.24
CA THR A 41 -9.08 -11.56 -17.53
C THR A 41 -8.83 -13.05 -17.35
N GLU A 42 -7.93 -13.45 -16.44
CA GLU A 42 -7.62 -14.85 -16.13
C GLU A 42 -8.83 -15.60 -15.53
N TRP A 43 -9.72 -14.89 -14.84
CA TRP A 43 -11.00 -15.43 -14.37
C TRP A 43 -12.10 -15.45 -15.43
N GLY A 44 -11.80 -15.06 -16.67
CA GLY A 44 -12.68 -15.18 -17.83
C GLY A 44 -13.63 -14.00 -18.05
N HIS A 45 -13.32 -12.84 -17.48
CA HIS A 45 -14.12 -11.62 -17.58
C HIS A 45 -13.38 -10.52 -18.37
N ASP A 46 -14.12 -9.61 -19.02
CA ASP A 46 -13.53 -8.39 -19.58
C ASP A 46 -13.45 -7.31 -18.49
N PRO A 47 -12.26 -6.79 -18.15
CA PRO A 47 -12.12 -5.74 -17.15
C PRO A 47 -12.93 -4.47 -17.46
N ALA A 48 -13.19 -4.18 -18.74
CA ALA A 48 -14.00 -3.02 -19.14
C ALA A 48 -15.46 -3.12 -18.68
N ASP A 49 -15.97 -4.34 -18.45
CA ASP A 49 -17.32 -4.59 -17.94
C ASP A 49 -17.41 -4.41 -16.40
N HIS A 50 -16.26 -4.27 -15.72
CA HIS A 50 -16.17 -4.26 -14.26
C HIS A 50 -15.33 -3.10 -13.70
N PRO A 51 -15.63 -1.82 -14.05
CA PRO A 51 -14.81 -0.67 -13.64
C PRO A 51 -14.77 -0.45 -12.12
N GLU A 52 -15.88 -0.65 -11.41
CA GLU A 52 -15.94 -0.50 -9.95
C GLU A 52 -15.11 -1.58 -9.24
N LEU A 53 -15.16 -2.82 -9.74
CA LEU A 53 -14.34 -3.92 -9.22
C LEU A 53 -12.84 -3.67 -9.43
N LEU A 54 -12.46 -3.08 -10.57
CA LEU A 54 -11.08 -2.68 -10.82
C LEU A 54 -10.58 -1.65 -9.80
N ASP A 55 -11.40 -0.66 -9.47
CA ASP A 55 -11.07 0.37 -8.48
C ASP A 55 -10.90 -0.24 -7.09
N ASP A 56 -11.82 -1.14 -6.68
CA ASP A 56 -11.73 -1.84 -5.40
C ASP A 56 -10.49 -2.76 -5.33
N MET A 57 -10.24 -3.55 -6.37
CA MET A 57 -9.09 -4.45 -6.43
C MET A 57 -7.76 -3.69 -6.43
N GLU A 58 -7.69 -2.54 -7.08
CA GLU A 58 -6.51 -1.69 -7.08
C GLU A 58 -6.14 -1.22 -5.66
N ILE A 59 -7.14 -0.85 -4.86
CA ILE A 59 -6.96 -0.46 -3.45
C ILE A 59 -6.50 -1.65 -2.62
N GLU A 60 -7.20 -2.78 -2.70
CA GLU A 60 -6.93 -3.97 -1.89
C GLU A 60 -5.54 -4.58 -2.20
N LEU A 61 -5.17 -4.68 -3.48
CA LEU A 61 -3.86 -5.18 -3.89
C LEU A 61 -2.73 -4.24 -3.44
N SER A 62 -2.97 -2.94 -3.46
CA SER A 62 -2.01 -1.95 -2.92
C SER A 62 -1.83 -2.11 -1.41
N GLY A 63 -2.90 -2.37 -0.67
CA GLY A 63 -2.87 -2.66 0.77
C GLY A 63 -2.08 -3.92 1.12
N ALA A 64 -2.33 -5.01 0.38
CA ALA A 64 -1.65 -6.30 0.61
C ALA A 64 -0.12 -6.22 0.48
N LEU A 65 0.40 -5.35 -0.41
CA LEU A 65 1.84 -5.12 -0.54
C LEU A 65 2.44 -4.42 0.68
N ILE A 66 1.70 -3.50 1.31
CA ILE A 66 2.15 -2.80 2.52
C ILE A 66 2.25 -3.79 3.68
N ASP A 67 1.22 -4.61 3.88
CA ASP A 67 1.21 -5.61 4.94
C ASP A 67 2.34 -6.61 4.74
N THR A 68 2.55 -7.07 3.50
CA THR A 68 3.68 -7.94 3.15
C THR A 68 5.03 -7.27 3.43
N ALA A 69 5.19 -5.99 3.10
CA ALA A 69 6.43 -5.26 3.38
C ALA A 69 6.66 -5.12 4.89
N ALA A 70 5.62 -4.85 5.67
CA ALA A 70 5.70 -4.77 7.13
C ALA A 70 6.10 -6.12 7.75
N ASP A 71 5.50 -7.21 7.27
CA ASP A 71 5.84 -8.57 7.70
C ASP A 71 7.30 -8.92 7.38
N LEU A 72 7.76 -8.63 6.16
CA LEU A 72 9.15 -8.85 5.76
C LEU A 72 10.16 -8.07 6.63
N MET A 73 9.82 -6.85 7.04
CA MET A 73 10.65 -6.07 7.95
C MET A 73 10.72 -6.72 9.33
N ARG A 74 9.58 -7.18 9.85
CA ARG A 74 9.48 -7.87 11.15
C ARG A 74 10.28 -9.17 11.16
N ASP A 75 10.20 -9.97 10.11
CA ASP A 75 10.94 -11.23 9.96
C ASP A 75 12.46 -11.04 9.95
N ARG A 76 12.94 -9.84 9.60
CA ARG A 76 14.36 -9.47 9.63
C ARG A 76 14.79 -8.81 10.94
N GLY A 77 13.91 -8.76 11.94
CA GLY A 77 14.16 -8.10 13.22
C GLY A 77 14.28 -6.58 13.10
N LEU A 78 13.76 -5.99 12.02
CA LEU A 78 13.75 -4.54 11.84
C LEU A 78 12.55 -3.93 12.59
N PRO A 79 12.68 -2.68 13.09
CA PRO A 79 11.62 -2.06 13.87
C PRO A 79 10.36 -1.83 13.05
N ASP A 80 9.21 -2.00 13.70
CA ASP A 80 7.89 -1.85 13.10
C ASP A 80 7.64 -0.41 12.65
N LEU A 81 7.00 -0.21 11.50
CA LEU A 81 6.66 1.14 11.01
C LEU A 81 5.31 1.56 11.61
N ARG A 82 5.32 2.63 12.40
CA ARG A 82 4.13 3.24 12.97
C ARG A 82 3.87 4.59 12.31
N VAL A 83 2.61 4.95 12.16
CA VAL A 83 2.21 6.30 11.74
C VAL A 83 1.98 7.13 13.01
N ALA A 84 2.51 8.34 13.05
CA ALA A 84 2.23 9.27 14.15
C ALA A 84 0.70 9.48 14.28
N PRO A 85 0.15 9.52 15.52
CA PRO A 85 -1.27 9.75 15.72
C PRO A 85 -1.71 11.10 15.14
N ALA A 86 -2.96 11.16 14.67
CA ALA A 86 -3.56 12.43 14.25
C ALA A 86 -3.67 13.37 15.46
N ALA A 87 -3.37 14.65 15.23
CA ALA A 87 -3.49 15.71 16.23
C ALA A 87 -4.94 16.04 16.55
#